data_AF-A0A8T7EN91-F1
#
_entry.id   AF-A0A8T7EN91-F1
#
_cell.length_a   1.000
_cell.length_b   1.000
_cell.length_c   1.000
_cell.angle_alpha   90.00
_cell.angle_beta   90.00
_cell.angle_gamma   90.00
#
_symmetry.space_group_name_H-M   'P 1'
#
loop_
_entity.id
_entity.type
_entity.pdbx_description
1 polymer ?
#
loop_
_entity_poly.entity_id
_entity_poly.type
_entity_poly.pdbx_seq_one_letter_code
_entity_poly.pdbx_strand_id
1 'polypeptide(L)' 'MPAVGTTASLSIERGLWAEGCRCVTGIDEAGRGAWAGPVAAAAVALPAGPEAEAADGAKRRA' A
#
# COMPACT_ATOMS: atom_id res chain seq x y z
N MET A 1 6.87 -14.48 14.15
CA MET A 1 5.69 -13.71 13.68
C MET A 1 6.02 -12.25 13.90
N PRO A 2 6.36 -11.47 12.87
CA PRO A 2 6.63 -10.05 13.07
C PRO A 2 5.35 -9.37 13.54
N ALA A 3 5.48 -8.43 14.49
CA ALA A 3 4.36 -7.65 15.00
C ALA A 3 3.77 -6.84 13.83
N VAL A 4 2.48 -7.04 13.55
CA VAL A 4 1.75 -6.22 12.58
C VAL A 4 1.61 -4.82 13.17
N GLY A 5 2.53 -3.93 12.80
CA GLY A 5 2.45 -2.53 13.18
C GLY A 5 1.19 -1.91 12.60
N THR A 6 0.49 -1.10 13.39
CA THR A 6 -0.71 -0.34 12.96
C THR A 6 -0.38 0.84 12.03
N THR A 7 0.86 0.94 11.57
CA THR A 7 1.38 1.99 10.69
C THR A 7 1.55 1.44 9.28
N ALA A 8 1.21 2.23 8.27
CA ALA A 8 1.46 1.87 6.87
C ALA A 8 2.95 1.58 6.67
N SER A 9 3.28 0.36 6.24
CA SER A 9 4.64 -0.07 5.96
C SER A 9 4.71 -0.96 4.72
N LEU A 10 5.78 -0.80 3.91
CA LEU A 10 6.11 -1.65 2.75
C LEU A 10 6.79 -2.98 3.12
N SER A 11 6.68 -3.43 4.37
CA SER A 11 7.39 -4.63 4.85
C SER A 11 6.99 -5.90 4.09
N ILE A 12 5.76 -5.99 3.59
CA ILE A 12 5.27 -7.13 2.82
C ILE A 12 5.81 -7.07 1.39
N GLU A 13 5.74 -5.91 0.76
CA GLU A 13 6.21 -5.64 -0.59
C GLU A 13 7.71 -5.89 -0.71
N ARG A 14 8.50 -5.48 0.29
CA ARG A 14 9.94 -5.79 0.37
C ARG A 14 10.20 -7.30 0.38
N GLY A 15 9.40 -8.07 1.12
CA GLY A 15 9.48 -9.53 1.12
C GLY A 15 9.22 -10.12 -0.26
N LEU A 16 8.13 -9.69 -0.90
CA LEU A 16 7.76 -10.14 -2.25
C LEU A 16 8.79 -9.75 -3.32
N TRP A 17 9.36 -8.54 -3.25
CA TRP A 17 10.44 -8.12 -4.15
C TRP A 17 11.70 -8.97 -3.94
N ALA A 18 12.05 -9.29 -2.70
CA ALA A 18 13.19 -10.17 -2.39
C ALA A 18 12.99 -11.60 -2.91
N GLU A 19 11.74 -12.08 -2.97
CA GLU A 19 11.35 -13.36 -3.57
C GLU A 19 11.35 -13.33 -5.11
N GLY A 20 11.61 -12.17 -5.73
CA GLY A 20 11.69 -12.00 -7.18
C GLY A 20 10.35 -11.64 -7.85
N CYS A 21 9.31 -11.33 -7.08
CA CYS A 21 8.07 -10.79 -7.64
C CYS A 21 8.35 -9.41 -8.24
N ARG A 22 8.27 -9.28 -9.56
CA ARG A 22 8.59 -8.02 -10.27
C ARG A 22 7.42 -7.02 -10.30
N CYS A 23 6.21 -7.49 -10.04
CA CYS A 23 5.00 -6.68 -10.04
C CYS A 23 4.27 -6.90 -8.72
N VAL A 24 4.32 -5.90 -7.84
CA VAL A 24 3.62 -5.89 -6.56
C VAL A 24 2.75 -4.65 -6.54
N THR A 25 1.46 -4.82 -6.23
CA THR A 25 0.46 -3.77 -6.28
C THR A 25 -0.31 -3.70 -4.97
N GLY A 26 -0.43 -2.48 -4.42
CA GLY A 26 -1.37 -2.17 -3.34
C GLY A 26 -2.73 -1.78 -3.92
N ILE A 27 -3.81 -2.25 -3.28
CA ILE A 27 -5.20 -1.93 -3.65
C ILE A 27 -5.86 -1.26 -2.44
N ASP A 28 -6.56 -0.15 -2.67
CA ASP A 28 -7.31 0.56 -1.63
C ASP A 28 -8.65 1.08 -2.18
N GLU A 29 -9.62 1.23 -1.28
CA GLU A 29 -10.99 1.63 -1.60
C GLU A 29 -11.43 2.84 -0.76
N ALA A 30 -12.20 3.72 -1.38
CA ALA A 30 -12.74 4.93 -0.75
C ALA A 30 -14.25 4.98 -0.92
N GLY A 31 -14.95 5.42 0.13
CA GLY A 31 -16.40 5.64 0.10
C GLY A 31 -17.27 4.54 0.69
N ARG A 32 -16.70 3.41 1.17
CA ARG A 32 -17.47 2.31 1.79
C ARG A 32 -18.34 2.75 2.99
N GLY A 33 -17.97 3.84 3.67
CA GLY A 33 -18.70 4.41 4.81
C GLY A 33 -19.47 5.69 4.52
N ALA A 34 -19.54 6.13 3.26
CA ALA A 34 -20.29 7.33 2.90
C ALA A 34 -21.82 7.07 2.97
N TRP A 35 -22.60 8.09 3.35
CA TRP A 35 -24.06 8.00 3.39
C TRP A 35 -24.71 7.85 2.01
N ALA A 36 -24.05 8.37 0.97
CA ALA A 36 -24.43 8.22 -0.42
C ALA A 36 -23.20 8.48 -1.31
N GLY A 37 -23.25 7.97 -2.55
CA GLY A 37 -22.18 8.10 -3.54
C GLY A 37 -21.52 6.76 -3.87
N PRO A 38 -20.75 6.71 -4.97
CA PRO A 38 -20.08 5.49 -5.38
C PRO A 38 -18.90 5.13 -4.47
N VAL A 39 -18.61 3.84 -4.37
CA VAL A 39 -17.32 3.36 -3.86
C VAL A 39 -16.34 3.36 -5.02
N ALA A 40 -15.17 3.95 -4.81
CA ALA A 40 -14.07 3.93 -5.78
C ALA A 40 -12.94 3.06 -5.23
N ALA A 41 -12.31 2.28 -6.10
CA ALA A 41 -11.12 1.51 -5.76
C ALA A 41 -9.99 1.84 -6.74
N ALA A 42 -8.75 1.79 -6.25
CA ALA A 42 -7.56 2.02 -7.04
C ALA A 42 -6.49 0.96 -6.75
N ALA A 43 -5.66 0.70 -7.75
CA ALA A 43 -4.54 -0.22 -7.67
C ALA A 43 -3.28 0.52 -8.12
N VAL A 44 -2.21 0.46 -7.31
CA VAL A 44 -0.94 1.14 -7.61
C VAL A 44 0.18 0.11 -7.56
N ALA A 45 0.93 -0.01 -8.65
CA ALA A 45 2.21 -0.73 -8.70
C ALA A 45 3.35 0.26 -8.49
N LEU A 46 4.09 0.12 -7.39
CA LEU A 46 5.30 0.90 -7.16
C LEU A 46 6.52 0.14 -7.69
N PRO A 47 7.46 0.80 -8.36
CA PRO A 47 8.72 0.18 -8.73
C PRO A 47 9.53 -0.13 -7.46
N ALA A 48 10.16 -1.31 -7.42
CA ALA A 48 11.06 -1.67 -6.33
C ALA A 48 12.25 -0.71 -6.32
N GLY A 49 12.42 0.07 -5.26
CA GLY A 49 13.52 1.03 -5.15
C GLY A 49 13.19 2.30 -4.35
N PRO A 50 14.00 3.36 -4.52
CA PRO A 50 13.94 4.58 -3.69
C PRO A 50 12.57 5.27 -3.70
N GLU A 51 11.83 5.16 -4.79
CA GLU A 51 10.50 5.76 -4.96
C GLU A 51 9.45 5.09 -4.08
N ALA A 52 9.53 3.76 -3.94
CA ALA A 52 8.70 3.03 -3.01
C ALA A 52 9.08 3.35 -1.56
N GLU A 53 10.38 3.36 -1.25
CA GLU A 53 10.89 3.69 0.09
C GLU A 53 10.44 5.09 0.56
N ALA A 54 10.41 6.08 -0.35
CA ALA A 54 9.89 7.42 -0.05
C ALA A 54 8.38 7.45 0.24
N ALA A 55 7.62 6.47 -0.25
CA ALA A 55 6.19 6.32 0.02
C ALA A 55 5.90 5.55 1.32
N ASP A 56 6.91 4.91 1.93
CA ASP A 56 6.76 4.13 3.16
C ASP A 56 6.33 5.03 4.32
N GLY A 57 5.17 4.75 4.92
CA GLY A 57 4.61 5.58 5.99
C GLY A 57 4.02 6.94 5.56
N ALA A 58 3.89 7.22 4.26
CA ALA A 58 3.46 8.52 3.75
C ALA A 58 1.96 8.86 3.90
N LYS A 59 1.13 8.00 4.52
CA LYS A 59 -0.28 8.31 4.83
C LYS A 59 -0.34 9.42 5.91
N ARG A 60 -0.22 10.68 5.49
CA ARG A 60 -0.40 11.85 6.33
C ARG A 60 -1.88 12.25 6.33
N ARG A 61 -2.42 12.46 7.53
CA ARG A 61 -3.84 12.72 7.85
C ARG A 61 -4.52 13.67 6.85
N ALA A 62 -5.65 13.23 6.30
CA ALA A 62 -6.72 14.11 5.83
C ALA A 62 -7.53 14.59 7.04
#